data_AF-A0A257NTB2-F1
#
_entry.id   AF-A0A257NTB2-F1
#
_cell.length_a   1.000
_cell.length_b   1.000
_cell.length_c   1.000
_cell.angle_alpha   90.00
_cell.angle_beta   90.00
_cell.angle_gamma   90.00
#
_symmetry.space_group_name_H-M   'P 1'
#
loop_
_entity.id
_entity.type
_entity.pdbx_description
1 polymer ?
#
loop_
_entity_poly.entity_id
_entity_poly.type
_entity_poly.pdbx_seq_one_letter_code
_entity_poly.pdbx_strand_id
1 'polypeptide(L)'
;EEWSLWGCDFVHTNSKVSVPIKTYVEYGLDKVQEAPEQTDPLANLIEFMGSLGKGEYLWVQFVTRAHKGESYNGKVNDEGKAYTWKDEAKEVIEKIRKDTRSPYIDPASGKEMPGFPNPTKGQSELMAAIERNISKLAFDVGGRGIYLARPEKFDPVNITGLTGVFKQFSSEAPWNGIRPTRWMTDFNDYPWEIGVDRLKNVYRREIIEAYRRRQYFYHPFVAPSHMVMSTEEFATIFHVPSAAIEAPSLPRIQSATQEAPANLPT
;
A
#
# COMPACT_ATOMS: atom_id res chain seq x y z
N GLU A 1 27.21 9.92 -14.32
CA GLU A 1 28.08 8.76 -14.02
C GLU A 1 28.48 8.66 -12.56
N GLU A 2 28.11 9.63 -11.70
CA GLU A 2 28.57 9.65 -10.30
C GLU A 2 27.69 8.83 -9.32
N TRP A 3 26.50 8.40 -9.75
CA TRP A 3 25.54 7.68 -8.91
C TRP A 3 24.86 6.55 -9.66
N SER A 4 24.77 5.39 -9.03
CA SER A 4 23.95 4.26 -9.45
C SER A 4 22.55 4.40 -8.88
N LEU A 5 21.54 4.22 -9.73
CA LEU A 5 20.14 4.38 -9.36
C LEU A 5 19.30 3.19 -9.79
N TRP A 6 18.42 2.78 -8.88
CA TRP A 6 17.30 1.89 -9.13
C TRP A 6 16.02 2.47 -8.51
N GLY A 7 14.87 2.27 -9.14
CA GLY A 7 13.61 2.68 -8.54
C GLY A 7 12.39 2.13 -9.27
N CYS A 8 11.26 2.13 -8.56
CA CYS A 8 9.99 1.60 -9.00
C CYS A 8 8.82 2.41 -8.42
N ASP A 9 7.64 2.25 -9.02
CA ASP A 9 6.38 2.66 -8.41
C ASP A 9 5.74 1.46 -7.70
N PHE A 10 4.75 1.70 -6.86
CA PHE A 10 4.01 0.67 -6.13
C PHE A 10 2.53 0.70 -6.48
N VAL A 11 1.94 -0.48 -6.64
CA VAL A 11 0.51 -0.69 -6.93
C VAL A 11 -0.05 -1.82 -6.09
N HIS A 12 -1.37 -1.88 -5.99
CA HIS A 12 -2.05 -3.02 -5.36
C HIS A 12 -1.84 -4.29 -6.18
N THR A 13 -1.66 -5.41 -5.49
CA THR A 13 -1.53 -6.74 -6.10
C THR A 13 -2.86 -7.18 -6.72
N ASN A 14 -3.97 -6.95 -6.01
CA ASN A 14 -5.29 -7.16 -6.54
C ASN A 14 -5.72 -5.96 -7.38
N SER A 15 -6.23 -6.21 -8.58
CA SER A 15 -6.76 -5.17 -9.47
C SER A 15 -8.06 -4.56 -8.97
N LYS A 16 -8.75 -5.22 -8.05
CA LYS A 16 -9.99 -4.71 -7.45
C LYS A 16 -9.66 -3.65 -6.40
N VAL A 17 -10.21 -2.46 -6.60
CA VAL A 17 -9.95 -1.26 -5.78
C VAL A 17 -10.53 -1.42 -4.37
N SER A 18 -11.58 -2.21 -4.21
CA SER A 18 -12.33 -2.30 -2.95
C SER A 18 -11.75 -3.24 -1.89
N VAL A 19 -10.73 -4.04 -2.21
CA VAL A 19 -10.14 -4.98 -1.26
C VAL A 19 -9.04 -4.26 -0.48
N PRO A 20 -9.19 -4.11 0.86
CA PRO A 20 -8.22 -3.37 1.66
C PRO A 20 -6.94 -4.17 1.91
N ILE A 21 -5.85 -3.46 2.16
CA ILE A 21 -4.66 -4.01 2.83
C ILE A 21 -4.94 -4.26 4.31
N LYS A 22 -4.08 -5.01 5.01
CA LYS A 22 -4.16 -5.09 6.47
C LYS A 22 -3.95 -3.70 7.06
N THR A 23 -4.88 -3.26 7.90
CA THR A 23 -4.83 -1.96 8.55
C THR A 23 -4.37 -2.09 10.00
N TYR A 24 -4.07 -0.96 10.63
CA TYR A 24 -3.64 -0.87 12.02
C TYR A 24 -4.61 -1.57 13.00
N VAL A 25 -5.90 -1.70 12.65
CA VAL A 25 -6.89 -2.44 13.45
C VAL A 25 -6.60 -3.95 13.43
N GLU A 26 -6.21 -4.50 12.28
CA GLU A 26 -5.82 -5.92 12.18
C GLU A 26 -4.48 -6.20 12.86
N TYR A 27 -3.56 -5.23 12.90
CA TYR A 27 -2.35 -5.29 13.72
C TYR A 27 -2.60 -5.02 15.21
N GLY A 28 -3.84 -4.67 15.58
CA GLY A 28 -4.22 -4.35 16.94
C GLY A 28 -3.61 -3.05 17.48
N LEU A 29 -3.00 -2.22 16.65
CA LEU A 29 -2.35 -0.95 17.04
C LEU A 29 -3.35 0.09 17.57
N ASP A 30 -4.64 -0.12 17.34
CA ASP A 30 -5.74 0.66 17.92
C ASP A 30 -5.93 0.40 19.43
N LYS A 31 -5.48 -0.76 19.91
CA LYS A 31 -5.60 -1.17 21.31
C LYS A 31 -4.32 -0.83 22.06
N VAL A 32 -4.46 -0.46 23.32
CA VAL A 32 -3.31 -0.34 24.23
C VAL A 32 -2.75 -1.74 24.45
N GLN A 33 -1.70 -2.09 23.71
CA GLN A 33 -0.95 -3.33 23.89
C GLN A 33 0.17 -3.10 24.91
N GLU A 34 0.51 -4.13 25.68
CA GLU A 34 1.72 -4.09 26.51
C GLU A 34 2.96 -4.10 25.61
N ALA A 35 4.00 -3.38 26.01
CA ALA A 35 5.16 -3.03 25.18
C ALA A 35 5.90 -4.20 24.49
N PRO A 36 5.93 -5.47 24.97
CA PRO A 36 6.64 -6.53 24.26
C PRO A 36 5.83 -7.18 23.12
N GLU A 37 4.51 -7.00 23.04
CA GLU A 37 3.66 -7.66 22.02
C GLU A 37 3.37 -6.77 20.80
N GLN A 38 3.68 -5.48 20.88
CA GLN A 38 3.39 -4.52 19.83
C GLN A 38 4.32 -4.73 18.62
N THR A 39 3.81 -5.38 17.58
CA THR A 39 4.51 -5.58 16.30
C THR A 39 4.02 -4.55 15.28
N ASP A 40 4.79 -3.46 15.10
CA ASP A 40 4.52 -2.47 14.06
C ASP A 40 5.24 -2.85 12.76
N PRO A 41 4.53 -2.98 11.63
CA PRO A 41 5.18 -3.20 10.35
C PRO A 41 6.19 -2.09 10.00
N LEU A 42 5.95 -0.82 10.32
CA LEU A 42 6.87 0.26 9.95
C LEU A 42 8.25 0.17 10.63
N ALA A 43 8.37 -0.56 11.73
CA ALA A 43 9.64 -0.77 12.40
C ALA A 43 10.68 -1.43 11.49
N ASN A 44 10.29 -2.50 10.78
CA ASN A 44 11.17 -3.21 9.84
C ASN A 44 11.65 -2.29 8.71
N LEU A 45 10.77 -1.40 8.22
CA LEU A 45 11.13 -0.41 7.21
C LEU A 45 12.18 0.57 7.73
N ILE A 46 12.00 1.07 8.95
CA ILE A 46 12.90 2.05 9.56
C ILE A 46 14.24 1.41 9.92
N GLU A 47 14.26 0.17 10.40
CA GLU A 47 15.47 -0.60 10.63
C GLU A 47 16.25 -0.81 9.33
N PHE A 48 15.55 -1.20 8.26
CA PHE A 48 16.15 -1.32 6.93
C PHE A 48 16.67 0.02 6.40
N MET A 49 15.94 1.11 6.59
CA MET A 49 16.44 2.45 6.22
C MET A 49 17.64 2.88 7.07
N GLY A 50 17.68 2.45 8.33
CA GLY A 50 18.77 2.73 9.27
C GLY A 50 20.03 1.90 9.04
N SER A 51 19.93 0.74 8.38
CA SER A 51 21.09 -0.10 8.04
C SER A 51 21.89 0.43 6.84
N LEU A 52 21.33 1.36 6.07
CA LEU A 52 21.99 1.94 4.90
C LEU A 52 23.21 2.78 5.30
N GLY A 53 24.33 2.52 4.61
CA GLY A 53 25.60 3.16 4.92
C GLY A 53 25.75 4.56 4.33
N LYS A 54 26.81 5.26 4.74
CA LYS A 54 27.15 6.58 4.17
C LYS A 54 27.39 6.46 2.67
N GLY A 55 26.62 7.22 1.88
CA GLY A 55 26.72 7.22 0.41
C GLY A 55 25.70 6.31 -0.27
N GLU A 56 24.79 5.73 0.51
CA GLU A 56 23.57 5.08 0.06
C GLU A 56 22.36 5.88 0.55
N TYR A 57 21.33 5.95 -0.27
CA TYR A 57 20.11 6.68 0.02
C TYR A 57 18.93 5.88 -0.48
N LEU A 58 17.92 5.76 0.39
CA LEU A 58 16.64 5.16 0.04
C LEU A 58 15.54 6.18 0.29
N TRP A 59 14.75 6.40 -0.75
CA TRP A 59 13.68 7.38 -0.78
C TRP A 59 12.36 6.69 -1.05
N VAL A 60 11.38 6.93 -0.19
CA VAL A 60 10.00 6.48 -0.35
C VAL A 60 9.10 7.71 -0.41
N GLN A 61 8.21 7.75 -1.39
CA GLN A 61 7.30 8.86 -1.62
C GLN A 61 5.89 8.34 -1.85
N PHE A 62 4.93 8.95 -1.16
CA PHE A 62 3.50 8.81 -1.43
C PHE A 62 2.96 10.14 -1.93
N VAL A 63 2.42 10.13 -3.15
CA VAL A 63 1.69 11.27 -3.73
C VAL A 63 0.21 10.96 -3.61
N THR A 64 -0.56 11.83 -2.95
CA THR A 64 -1.98 11.59 -2.67
C THR A 64 -2.87 12.65 -3.29
N ARG A 65 -4.08 12.25 -3.68
CA ARG A 65 -5.18 13.16 -4.06
C ARG A 65 -6.52 12.56 -3.61
N ALA A 66 -7.55 13.39 -3.46
CA ALA A 66 -8.89 12.91 -3.16
C ALA A 66 -9.42 12.03 -4.30
N HIS A 67 -9.98 10.86 -3.97
CA HIS A 67 -10.56 9.96 -4.96
C HIS A 67 -11.83 10.55 -5.56
N LYS A 68 -11.87 10.69 -6.90
CA LYS A 68 -13.02 11.22 -7.65
C LYS A 68 -13.68 10.20 -8.58
N GLY A 69 -13.28 8.92 -8.50
CA GLY A 69 -13.82 7.87 -9.37
C GLY A 69 -13.33 7.94 -10.82
N GLU A 70 -12.24 8.66 -11.10
CA GLU A 70 -11.65 8.77 -12.46
C GLU A 70 -11.29 7.40 -13.04
N SER A 71 -10.90 6.44 -12.19
CA SER A 71 -10.58 5.05 -12.57
C SER A 71 -11.74 4.32 -13.26
N TYR A 72 -12.98 4.77 -13.05
CA TYR A 72 -14.17 4.11 -13.59
C TYR A 72 -14.65 4.70 -14.92
N ASN A 73 -13.96 5.70 -15.49
CA ASN A 73 -14.20 6.24 -16.85
C ASN A 73 -15.69 6.48 -17.19
N GLY A 74 -16.46 7.02 -16.25
CA GLY A 74 -17.89 7.32 -16.47
C GLY A 74 -18.79 6.09 -16.49
N LYS A 75 -18.33 4.92 -16.02
CA LYS A 75 -19.18 3.75 -15.75
C LYS A 75 -20.33 4.20 -14.85
N VAL A 76 -21.53 3.74 -15.17
CA VAL A 76 -22.72 3.93 -14.35
C VAL A 76 -23.08 2.63 -13.65
N ASN A 77 -23.65 2.74 -12.46
CA ASN A 77 -24.23 1.61 -11.77
C ASN A 77 -25.62 1.26 -12.35
N ASP A 78 -26.22 0.18 -11.87
CA ASP A 78 -27.54 -0.28 -12.33
C ASP A 78 -28.67 0.75 -12.07
N GLU A 79 -28.43 1.72 -11.17
CA GLU A 79 -29.34 2.83 -10.86
C GLU A 79 -29.12 4.08 -11.75
N GLY A 80 -28.17 4.04 -12.69
CA GLY A 80 -27.83 5.18 -13.55
C GLY A 80 -27.01 6.30 -12.88
N LYS A 81 -26.48 6.07 -11.67
CA LYS A 81 -25.55 6.98 -10.98
C LYS A 81 -24.11 6.65 -11.37
N ALA A 82 -23.20 7.61 -11.17
CA ALA A 82 -21.77 7.39 -11.36
C ALA A 82 -21.29 6.21 -10.50
N TYR A 83 -20.62 5.25 -11.13
CA TYR A 83 -20.08 4.08 -10.46
C TYR A 83 -18.98 4.50 -9.51
N THR A 84 -19.10 4.07 -8.26
CA THR A 84 -18.15 4.39 -7.20
C THR A 84 -17.43 3.14 -6.73
N TRP A 85 -16.31 3.33 -6.03
CA TRP A 85 -15.63 2.25 -5.32
C TRP A 85 -16.54 1.51 -4.32
N LYS A 86 -17.62 2.16 -3.85
CA LYS A 86 -18.63 1.52 -2.99
C LYS A 86 -19.44 0.47 -3.72
N ASP A 87 -19.73 0.70 -5.00
CA ASP A 87 -20.49 -0.22 -5.85
C ASP A 87 -19.63 -1.44 -6.20
N GLU A 88 -18.35 -1.23 -6.54
CA GLU A 88 -17.38 -2.32 -6.72
C GLU A 88 -17.26 -3.19 -5.48
N ALA A 89 -17.23 -2.56 -4.31
CA ALA A 89 -17.13 -3.28 -3.06
C ALA A 89 -18.37 -4.14 -2.77
N LYS A 90 -19.57 -3.64 -3.08
CA LYS A 90 -20.82 -4.44 -3.01
C LYS A 90 -20.76 -5.63 -3.96
N GLU A 91 -20.30 -5.44 -5.20
CA GLU A 91 -20.13 -6.55 -6.16
C GLU A 91 -19.15 -7.61 -5.63
N VAL A 92 -18.07 -7.19 -4.96
CA VAL A 92 -17.11 -8.11 -4.34
C VAL A 92 -17.74 -8.89 -3.20
N ILE A 93 -18.48 -8.22 -2.31
CA ILE A 93 -19.20 -8.89 -1.21
C ILE A 93 -20.24 -9.88 -1.75
N GLU A 94 -20.98 -9.51 -2.80
CA GLU A 94 -21.95 -10.41 -3.42
C GLU A 94 -21.30 -11.63 -4.07
N LYS A 95 -20.15 -11.46 -4.73
CA LYS A 95 -19.37 -12.58 -5.27
C LYS A 95 -18.95 -13.53 -4.15
N ILE A 96 -18.40 -13.01 -3.06
CA ILE A 96 -18.03 -13.81 -1.88
C ILE A 96 -19.26 -14.56 -1.33
N ARG A 97 -20.40 -13.87 -1.16
CA ARG A 97 -21.64 -14.49 -0.68
C ARG A 97 -22.18 -15.59 -1.61
N LYS A 98 -22.00 -15.45 -2.93
CA LYS A 98 -22.40 -16.48 -3.91
C LYS A 98 -21.47 -17.69 -3.85
N ASP A 99 -20.16 -17.46 -3.80
CA ASP A 99 -19.14 -18.52 -3.74
C ASP A 99 -19.24 -19.35 -2.46
N THR A 100 -19.69 -18.73 -1.38
CA THR A 100 -19.92 -19.36 -0.07
C THR A 100 -21.21 -20.19 0.00
N ARG A 101 -22.16 -20.03 -0.94
CA ARG A 101 -23.38 -20.83 -0.93
C ARG A 101 -23.09 -22.22 -1.48
N SER A 102 -23.02 -23.21 -0.59
CA SER A 102 -23.09 -24.60 -1.01
C SER A 102 -24.55 -24.94 -1.37
N PRO A 103 -24.84 -25.39 -2.60
CA PRO A 103 -26.19 -25.86 -2.93
C PRO A 103 -26.50 -27.09 -2.07
N TYR A 104 -27.66 -27.09 -1.43
CA TYR A 104 -28.16 -28.25 -0.69
C TYR A 104 -29.32 -28.86 -1.47
N ILE A 105 -29.30 -30.18 -1.61
CA ILE A 105 -30.39 -30.93 -2.24
C ILE A 105 -31.40 -31.23 -1.15
N ASP A 106 -32.60 -30.64 -1.25
CA ASP A 106 -33.68 -30.92 -0.32
C ASP A 106 -34.11 -32.40 -0.44
N PRO A 107 -34.01 -33.21 0.64
CA PRO A 107 -34.39 -34.63 0.62
C PRO A 107 -35.86 -34.87 0.26
N ALA A 108 -36.73 -33.87 0.46
CA ALA A 108 -38.16 -34.00 0.22
C ALA A 108 -38.59 -33.64 -1.21
N SER A 109 -37.89 -32.72 -1.88
CA SER A 109 -38.30 -32.20 -3.20
C SER A 109 -37.31 -32.49 -4.33
N GLY A 110 -36.10 -33.00 -4.04
CA GLY A 110 -35.07 -33.32 -5.03
C GLY A 110 -34.61 -32.11 -5.86
N LYS A 111 -34.90 -30.88 -5.40
CA LYS A 111 -34.51 -29.63 -6.06
C LYS A 111 -33.32 -29.04 -5.32
N GLU A 112 -32.33 -28.57 -6.08
CA GLU A 112 -31.23 -27.78 -5.53
C GLU A 112 -31.79 -26.45 -5.02
N MET A 113 -31.79 -26.28 -3.70
CA MET A 113 -32.08 -25.01 -3.09
C MET A 113 -30.76 -24.32 -2.71
N PRO A 114 -30.68 -22.99 -2.83
CA PRO A 114 -29.51 -22.27 -2.34
C PRO A 114 -29.39 -22.49 -0.84
N GLY A 115 -28.32 -23.14 -0.39
CA GLY A 115 -28.04 -23.32 1.02
C GLY A 115 -27.77 -21.99 1.73
N PHE A 116 -27.84 -22.01 3.07
CA PHE A 116 -27.44 -20.86 3.87
C PHE A 116 -25.96 -20.52 3.59
N PRO A 117 -25.59 -19.23 3.42
CA PRO A 117 -24.20 -18.84 3.31
C PRO A 117 -23.46 -19.24 4.59
N ASN A 118 -22.47 -20.12 4.48
CA ASN A 118 -21.58 -20.47 5.59
C ASN A 118 -20.15 -19.96 5.30
N PRO A 119 -19.90 -18.63 5.41
CA PRO A 119 -18.60 -18.07 5.08
C PRO A 119 -17.54 -18.60 6.03
N THR A 120 -16.37 -18.91 5.49
CA THR A 120 -15.21 -19.19 6.34
C THR A 120 -14.89 -17.96 7.19
N LYS A 121 -14.23 -18.15 8.34
CA LYS A 121 -13.88 -17.04 9.25
C LYS A 121 -13.13 -15.91 8.50
N GLY A 122 -12.19 -16.27 7.63
CA GLY A 122 -11.45 -15.29 6.81
C GLY A 122 -12.33 -14.55 5.79
N GLN A 123 -13.33 -15.20 5.19
CA GLN A 123 -14.29 -14.51 4.31
C GLN A 123 -15.19 -13.55 5.08
N SER A 124 -15.61 -13.91 6.29
CA SER A 124 -16.39 -13.04 7.17
C SER A 124 -15.60 -11.80 7.61
N GLU A 125 -14.34 -11.99 8.00
CA GLU A 125 -13.42 -10.90 8.35
C GLU A 125 -13.16 -9.98 7.15
N LEU A 126 -12.96 -10.55 5.95
CA LEU A 126 -12.79 -9.78 4.74
C LEU A 126 -14.03 -8.92 4.43
N MET A 127 -15.24 -9.50 4.50
CA MET A 127 -16.48 -8.74 4.26
C MET A 127 -16.61 -7.59 5.24
N ALA A 128 -16.37 -7.83 6.54
CA ALA A 128 -16.42 -6.80 7.57
C ALA A 128 -15.40 -5.69 7.33
N ALA A 129 -14.18 -6.03 6.90
CA ALA A 129 -13.15 -5.05 6.62
C ALA A 129 -13.43 -4.24 5.34
N ILE A 130 -13.97 -4.86 4.30
CA ILE A 130 -14.44 -4.16 3.10
C ILE A 130 -15.54 -3.16 3.49
N GLU A 131 -16.52 -3.57 4.28
CA GLU A 131 -17.60 -2.69 4.77
C GLU A 131 -17.05 -1.52 5.60
N ARG A 132 -16.08 -1.77 6.49
CA ARG A 132 -15.38 -0.72 7.26
C ARG A 132 -14.62 0.23 6.35
N ASN A 133 -13.94 -0.28 5.33
CA ASN A 133 -13.15 0.50 4.39
C ASN A 133 -14.03 1.51 3.63
N ILE A 134 -15.12 1.03 3.02
CA ILE A 134 -16.08 1.83 2.23
C ILE A 134 -16.70 2.98 3.04
N SER A 135 -16.85 2.79 4.35
CA SER A 135 -17.44 3.80 5.24
C SER A 135 -16.59 5.06 5.35
N LYS A 136 -15.29 4.96 5.06
CA LYS A 136 -14.30 6.03 5.20
C LYS A 136 -14.07 6.76 3.88
N LEU A 137 -13.33 7.87 3.93
CA LEU A 137 -12.94 8.61 2.73
C LEU A 137 -11.83 7.84 1.98
N ALA A 138 -11.91 7.85 0.65
CA ALA A 138 -10.91 7.23 -0.23
C ALA A 138 -9.99 8.29 -0.85
N PHE A 139 -8.73 7.91 -1.02
CA PHE A 139 -7.69 8.68 -1.68
C PHE A 139 -7.04 7.86 -2.77
N ASP A 140 -6.67 8.52 -3.87
CA ASP A 140 -5.75 7.95 -4.84
C ASP A 140 -4.33 8.18 -4.33
N VAL A 141 -3.56 7.10 -4.22
CA VAL A 141 -2.20 7.07 -3.68
C VAL A 141 -1.27 6.51 -4.74
N GLY A 142 -0.29 7.32 -5.13
CA GLY A 142 0.85 6.91 -5.93
C GLY A 142 2.06 6.64 -5.04
N GLY A 143 2.49 5.39 -4.94
CA GLY A 143 3.71 5.02 -4.21
C GLY A 143 4.91 4.99 -5.14
N ARG A 144 6.06 5.49 -4.68
CA ARG A 144 7.35 5.45 -5.40
C ARG A 144 8.50 5.17 -4.45
N GLY A 145 9.41 4.29 -4.88
CA GLY A 145 10.65 3.95 -4.18
C GLY A 145 11.86 4.19 -5.06
N ILE A 146 12.90 4.83 -4.53
CA ILE A 146 14.18 5.06 -5.22
C ILE A 146 15.32 4.66 -4.29
N TYR A 147 16.23 3.84 -4.78
CA TYR A 147 17.52 3.55 -4.18
C TYR A 147 18.63 4.19 -5.02
N LEU A 148 19.43 5.01 -4.37
CA LEU A 148 20.53 5.78 -4.95
C LEU A 148 21.80 5.50 -4.14
N ALA A 149 22.86 5.03 -4.79
CA ALA A 149 24.14 4.84 -4.13
C ALA A 149 25.31 5.26 -5.03
N ARG A 150 26.45 5.56 -4.42
CA ARG A 150 27.70 5.70 -5.19
C ARG A 150 28.00 4.36 -5.89
N PRO A 151 28.54 4.34 -7.12
CA PRO A 151 28.77 3.10 -7.87
C PRO A 151 29.55 2.04 -7.09
N GLU A 152 30.54 2.46 -6.30
CA GLU A 152 31.37 1.60 -5.45
C GLU A 152 30.62 0.96 -4.28
N LYS A 153 29.50 1.56 -3.85
CA LYS A 153 28.70 1.14 -2.69
C LYS A 153 27.33 0.63 -3.08
N PHE A 154 27.08 0.46 -4.38
CA PHE A 154 25.78 0.01 -4.84
C PHE A 154 25.62 -1.47 -4.55
N ASP A 155 24.71 -1.79 -3.64
CA ASP A 155 24.36 -3.17 -3.30
C ASP A 155 22.99 -3.53 -3.89
N PRO A 156 22.92 -4.47 -4.85
CA PRO A 156 21.65 -4.99 -5.36
C PRO A 156 20.74 -5.59 -4.28
N VAL A 157 21.27 -6.05 -3.14
CA VAL A 157 20.45 -6.59 -2.03
C VAL A 157 19.48 -5.53 -1.49
N ASN A 158 19.88 -4.26 -1.48
CA ASN A 158 19.04 -3.15 -1.03
C ASN A 158 17.85 -2.87 -1.98
N ILE A 159 17.93 -3.31 -3.24
CA ILE A 159 16.79 -3.29 -4.17
C ILE A 159 15.72 -4.28 -3.73
N THR A 160 16.14 -5.50 -3.36
CA THR A 160 15.24 -6.53 -2.82
C THR A 160 14.63 -6.07 -1.52
N GLY A 161 15.41 -5.40 -0.66
CA GLY A 161 14.90 -4.73 0.53
C GLY A 161 13.80 -3.72 0.19
N LEU A 162 14.08 -2.75 -0.69
CA LEU A 162 13.14 -1.70 -1.12
C LEU A 162 11.83 -2.28 -1.70
N THR A 163 11.93 -3.28 -2.57
CA THR A 163 10.75 -3.93 -3.18
C THR A 163 9.96 -4.77 -2.18
N GLY A 164 10.63 -5.32 -1.18
CA GLY A 164 10.04 -6.13 -0.12
C GLY A 164 9.45 -5.33 1.05
N VAL A 165 9.75 -4.03 1.17
CA VAL A 165 9.29 -3.17 2.28
C VAL A 165 7.80 -3.30 2.56
N PHE A 166 6.97 -3.27 1.50
CA PHE A 166 5.52 -3.28 1.67
C PHE A 166 4.92 -4.68 1.74
N LYS A 167 5.73 -5.74 1.64
CA LYS A 167 5.26 -7.12 1.71
C LYS A 167 4.65 -7.44 3.08
N GLN A 168 5.08 -6.79 4.14
CA GLN A 168 4.50 -6.97 5.48
C GLN A 168 3.04 -6.52 5.59
N PHE A 169 2.60 -5.58 4.75
CA PHE A 169 1.20 -5.16 4.64
C PHE A 169 0.38 -6.09 3.73
N SER A 170 1.07 -6.91 2.93
CA SER A 170 0.44 -7.96 2.14
C SER A 170 0.31 -9.24 2.98
N SER A 171 -0.91 -9.73 3.12
CA SER A 171 -1.15 -11.07 3.67
C SER A 171 -1.37 -12.03 2.51
N GLU A 172 -0.91 -13.28 2.65
CA GLU A 172 -1.50 -14.37 1.89
C GLU A 172 -2.99 -14.43 2.24
N ALA A 173 -3.84 -14.57 1.21
CA ALA A 173 -5.31 -14.38 1.14
C ALA A 173 -6.07 -14.35 2.48
N PRO A 174 -7.01 -13.40 2.72
CA PRO A 174 -7.88 -12.75 1.71
C PRO A 174 -7.62 -11.25 1.45
N TRP A 175 -6.56 -10.67 2.02
CA TRP A 175 -6.27 -9.23 1.98
C TRP A 175 -5.56 -8.79 0.70
N ASN A 176 -5.58 -7.48 0.43
CA ASN A 176 -4.77 -6.91 -0.65
C ASN A 176 -3.31 -6.77 -0.23
N GLY A 177 -2.44 -6.57 -1.22
CA GLY A 177 -1.00 -6.37 -1.01
C GLY A 177 -0.48 -5.24 -1.88
N ILE A 178 0.75 -4.82 -1.62
CA ILE A 178 1.44 -3.83 -2.42
C ILE A 178 2.60 -4.52 -3.13
N ARG A 179 2.69 -4.32 -4.44
CA ARG A 179 3.77 -4.87 -5.28
C ARG A 179 4.48 -3.77 -6.06
N PRO A 180 5.78 -3.94 -6.36
CA PRO A 180 6.50 -3.02 -7.21
C PRO A 180 6.04 -3.14 -8.67
N THR A 181 6.10 -2.03 -9.41
CA THR A 181 5.77 -1.94 -10.84
C THR A 181 6.46 -0.74 -11.48
N ARG A 182 6.51 -0.72 -12.81
CA ARG A 182 7.08 0.35 -13.64
C ARG A 182 8.57 0.60 -13.45
N TRP A 183 9.08 1.42 -14.35
CA TRP A 183 10.44 1.92 -14.32
C TRP A 183 11.45 0.79 -14.46
N MET A 184 12.23 0.52 -13.42
CA MET A 184 13.28 -0.51 -13.48
C MET A 184 12.72 -1.92 -13.37
N THR A 185 11.48 -2.11 -12.90
CA THR A 185 10.89 -3.46 -12.79
C THR A 185 10.44 -4.03 -14.13
N ASP A 186 10.33 -3.19 -15.17
CA ASP A 186 9.88 -3.61 -16.49
C ASP A 186 11.01 -4.28 -17.29
N PHE A 187 12.26 -4.15 -16.82
CA PHE A 187 13.43 -4.79 -17.42
C PHE A 187 13.70 -6.13 -16.76
N ASN A 188 13.78 -7.18 -17.57
CA ASN A 188 14.10 -8.54 -17.10
C ASN A 188 15.59 -8.87 -17.23
N ASP A 189 16.37 -7.96 -17.80
CA ASP A 189 17.84 -8.03 -17.92
C ASP A 189 18.33 -9.27 -18.64
N TYR A 190 17.56 -9.75 -19.63
CA TYR A 190 17.95 -10.91 -20.40
C TYR A 190 19.14 -10.59 -21.32
N PRO A 191 20.09 -11.53 -21.52
CA PRO A 191 21.28 -11.31 -22.34
C PRO A 191 21.02 -10.88 -23.79
N TRP A 192 19.82 -11.15 -24.32
CA TRP A 192 19.43 -10.86 -25.70
C TRP A 192 18.68 -9.53 -25.87
N GLU A 193 18.44 -8.77 -24.81
CA GLU A 193 17.77 -7.47 -24.91
C GLU A 193 18.76 -6.38 -25.37
N ILE A 194 18.73 -6.07 -26.67
CA ILE A 194 19.66 -5.10 -27.28
C ILE A 194 19.27 -3.66 -26.89
N GLY A 195 20.24 -2.87 -26.41
CA GLY A 195 20.06 -1.44 -26.16
C GLY A 195 19.38 -1.07 -24.82
N VAL A 196 19.16 -2.06 -23.95
CA VAL A 196 18.51 -1.88 -22.64
C VAL A 196 19.22 -0.87 -21.75
N ASP A 197 20.55 -0.83 -21.76
CA ASP A 197 21.30 0.10 -20.91
C ASP A 197 21.01 1.57 -21.24
N ARG A 198 20.80 1.88 -22.52
CA ARG A 198 20.42 3.23 -22.94
C ARG A 198 19.03 3.58 -22.42
N LEU A 199 18.08 2.65 -22.51
CA LEU A 199 16.70 2.87 -22.06
C LEU A 199 16.63 2.99 -20.53
N LYS A 200 17.33 2.11 -19.80
CA LYS A 200 17.50 2.23 -18.34
C LYS A 200 18.06 3.59 -17.94
N ASN A 201 19.07 4.10 -18.66
CA ASN A 201 19.62 5.42 -18.35
C ASN A 201 18.61 6.56 -18.55
N VAL A 202 17.70 6.45 -19.52
CA VAL A 202 16.57 7.40 -19.67
C VAL A 202 15.63 7.29 -18.46
N TYR A 203 15.22 6.06 -18.12
CA TYR A 203 14.30 5.80 -17.01
C TYR A 203 14.88 6.26 -15.66
N ARG A 204 16.20 6.11 -15.43
CA ARG A 204 16.90 6.63 -14.24
C ARG A 204 16.76 8.14 -14.09
N ARG A 205 16.80 8.88 -15.20
CA ARG A 205 16.68 10.34 -15.20
C ARG A 205 15.23 10.76 -14.98
N GLU A 206 14.30 10.12 -15.68
CA GLU A 206 12.88 10.42 -15.61
C GLU A 206 12.29 10.12 -14.24
N ILE A 207 12.66 9.01 -13.59
CA ILE A 207 12.15 8.70 -12.25
C ILE A 207 12.61 9.72 -11.19
N ILE A 208 13.87 10.21 -11.27
CA ILE A 208 14.35 11.30 -10.41
C ILE A 208 13.54 12.57 -10.68
N GLU A 209 13.33 12.91 -11.95
CA GLU A 209 12.60 14.13 -12.32
C GLU A 209 11.15 14.07 -11.82
N ALA A 210 10.48 12.92 -12.01
CA ALA A 210 9.14 12.66 -11.51
C ALA A 210 9.10 12.74 -9.97
N TYR A 211 10.11 12.19 -9.27
CA TYR A 211 10.22 12.26 -7.81
C TYR A 211 10.39 13.69 -7.30
N ARG A 212 11.30 14.46 -7.92
CA ARG A 212 11.55 15.87 -7.57
C ARG A 212 10.32 16.74 -7.78
N ARG A 213 9.57 16.50 -8.85
CA ARG A 213 8.33 17.23 -9.16
C ARG A 213 7.11 16.70 -8.41
N ARG A 214 7.25 15.59 -7.67
CA ARG A 214 6.12 14.87 -7.03
C ARG A 214 5.00 14.56 -8.02
N GLN A 215 5.38 14.23 -9.25
CA GLN A 215 4.44 13.95 -10.33
C GLN A 215 4.09 12.47 -10.38
N TYR A 216 2.78 12.22 -10.36
CA TYR A 216 2.17 10.90 -10.45
C TYR A 216 0.83 10.94 -11.19
N PHE A 217 0.00 11.96 -10.94
CA PHE A 217 -1.35 12.08 -11.52
C PHE A 217 -1.45 13.04 -12.70
N TYR A 218 -0.43 13.86 -12.93
CA TYR A 218 -0.47 14.94 -13.92
C TYR A 218 0.74 14.89 -14.85
N HIS A 219 0.56 15.41 -16.07
CA HIS A 219 1.63 15.49 -17.05
C HIS A 219 2.86 16.25 -16.51
N PRO A 220 4.08 15.91 -16.99
CA PRO A 220 4.40 14.90 -18.00
C PRO A 220 4.44 13.45 -17.50
N PHE A 221 4.59 13.21 -16.18
CA PHE A 221 4.74 11.87 -15.62
C PHE A 221 3.43 11.38 -14.99
N VAL A 222 2.51 10.93 -15.84
CA VAL A 222 1.25 10.30 -15.41
C VAL A 222 1.47 8.80 -15.24
N ALA A 223 1.10 8.26 -14.08
CA ALA A 223 1.06 6.84 -13.84
C ALA A 223 -0.25 6.25 -14.39
N PRO A 224 -0.20 5.13 -15.14
CA PRO A 224 -1.39 4.49 -15.69
C PRO A 224 -2.27 3.85 -14.61
N SER A 225 -1.67 3.48 -13.47
CA SER A 225 -2.34 2.88 -12.33
C SER A 225 -1.91 3.59 -11.05
N HIS A 226 -2.85 3.70 -10.12
CA HIS A 226 -2.66 4.21 -8.77
C HIS A 226 -3.36 3.27 -7.79
N MET A 227 -2.95 3.31 -6.53
CA MET A 227 -3.65 2.61 -5.47
C MET A 227 -4.81 3.49 -5.02
N VAL A 228 -5.95 2.88 -4.70
CA VAL A 228 -7.03 3.58 -4.02
C VAL A 228 -7.08 3.03 -2.61
N MET A 229 -6.90 3.89 -1.63
CA MET A 229 -6.78 3.54 -0.22
C MET A 229 -7.75 4.39 0.60
N SER A 230 -8.33 3.82 1.64
CA SER A 230 -9.06 4.63 2.63
C SER A 230 -8.10 5.40 3.55
N THR A 231 -8.67 6.30 4.35
CA THR A 231 -7.96 6.94 5.47
C THR A 231 -7.31 5.92 6.41
N GLU A 232 -7.91 4.75 6.60
CA GLU A 232 -7.43 3.72 7.51
C GLU A 232 -6.19 3.01 6.97
N GLU A 233 -6.24 2.62 5.70
CA GLU A 233 -5.13 2.00 4.99
C GLU A 233 -3.95 2.96 4.91
N PHE A 234 -4.23 4.22 4.57
CA PHE A 234 -3.20 5.25 4.49
C PHE A 234 -2.57 5.54 5.85
N ALA A 235 -3.37 5.62 6.92
CA ALA A 235 -2.86 5.79 8.28
C ALA A 235 -1.97 4.63 8.74
N THR A 236 -2.17 3.42 8.19
CA THR A 236 -1.35 2.24 8.52
C THR A 236 0.02 2.25 7.82
N ILE A 237 0.12 2.89 6.66
CA ILE A 237 1.38 3.04 5.93
C ILE A 237 2.12 4.32 6.36
N PHE A 238 1.37 5.33 6.81
CA PHE A 238 1.86 6.64 7.20
C PHE A 238 1.51 6.95 8.66
N HIS A 239 2.21 6.29 9.58
CA HIS A 239 2.21 6.63 11.00
C HIS A 239 3.63 6.63 11.57
N VAL A 240 3.80 7.28 12.73
CA VAL A 240 5.05 7.20 13.48
C VAL A 240 4.99 5.95 14.35
N PRO A 241 6.01 5.08 14.33
CA PRO A 241 5.99 3.89 15.16
C PRO A 241 5.89 4.20 16.65
N SER A 242 5.15 3.35 17.36
CA SER A 242 4.98 3.43 18.81
C SER A 242 6.30 3.40 19.56
N ALA A 243 6.37 4.08 20.72
CA ALA A 243 7.54 4.13 21.60
C ALA A 243 7.98 2.77 22.15
N ALA A 244 7.08 1.79 22.16
CA ALA A 244 7.38 0.42 22.56
C ALA A 244 8.41 -0.26 21.64
N ILE A 245 8.54 0.21 20.39
CA ILE A 245 9.49 -0.35 19.44
C ILE A 245 10.76 0.50 19.45
N GLU A 246 11.81 -0.08 20.03
CA GLU A 246 13.15 0.46 20.05
C GLU A 246 13.75 0.38 18.63
N ALA A 247 13.44 1.36 17.78
CA ALA A 247 14.18 1.58 16.53
C ALA A 247 15.46 2.38 16.88
N PRO A 248 16.64 1.75 16.99
CA PRO A 248 17.85 2.42 17.52
C PRO A 248 18.35 3.53 16.60
N SER A 249 17.99 3.44 15.31
CA SER A 249 18.32 4.41 14.26
C SER A 249 17.52 5.70 14.33
N LEU A 250 16.41 5.75 15.07
CA LEU A 250 15.58 6.94 15.23
C LEU A 250 15.74 7.55 16.62
N PRO A 251 16.60 8.58 16.80
CA PRO A 251 16.62 9.33 18.04
C PRO A 251 15.26 10.04 18.22
N ARG A 252 14.49 9.62 19.22
CA ARG A 252 13.23 10.27 19.56
C ARG A 252 13.51 11.59 20.26
N ILE A 253 13.08 12.68 19.64
CA ILE A 253 13.07 13.99 20.29
C ILE A 253 11.80 14.05 21.14
N GLN A 254 11.94 14.19 22.45
CA GLN A 254 10.78 14.42 23.32
C GLN A 254 10.12 15.74 22.90
N SER A 255 8.80 15.71 22.72
CA SER A 255 8.03 16.94 22.54
C SER A 255 8.27 17.83 23.75
N ALA A 256 8.90 18.98 23.55
CA ALA A 256 9.02 20.00 24.59
C ALA A 256 7.64 20.67 24.75
N THR A 257 6.72 20.00 25.42
CA THR A 257 5.51 20.65 25.93
C THR A 257 5.96 21.49 27.11
N GLN A 258 6.32 22.76 26.86
CA GLN A 258 6.52 23.69 27.97
C GLN A 258 5.19 23.82 28.71
N GLU A 259 5.20 23.54 30.01
CA GLU A 259 4.10 23.96 30.88
C GLU A 259 3.95 25.47 30.77
N ALA A 260 2.70 25.95 30.85
CA ALA A 260 2.42 27.37 30.78
C ALA A 260 3.28 28.11 31.82
N PRO A 261 3.92 29.24 31.47
CA PRO A 261 4.74 29.98 32.42
C PRO A 261 3.93 30.30 33.68
N ALA A 262 4.50 30.07 34.86
CA ALA A 262 3.84 30.27 36.16
C ALA A 262 3.39 31.72 36.43
N ASN A 263 3.63 32.64 35.50
CA ASN A 263 3.30 34.07 35.57
C ASN A 263 2.08 34.47 34.73
N LEU A 264 1.23 33.54 34.32
CA LEU A 264 -0.09 33.90 33.76
C LEU A 264 -1.04 34.28 34.92
N PRO A 265 -1.71 35.44 34.86
CA PRO A 265 -2.78 35.75 35.79
C PRO A 265 -3.91 34.72 35.64
N THR A 266 -4.45 34.27 36.77
CA THR A 266 -5.63 33.42 36.86
C THR A 266 -6.91 34.21 36.58
#